data_AF-Q01FD5-F1
#
_entry.id   AF-Q01FD5-F1
#
_cell.length_a   1.000
_cell.length_b   1.000
_cell.length_c   1.000
_cell.angle_alpha   90.00
_cell.angle_beta   90.00
_cell.angle_gamma   90.00
#
_symmetry.space_group_name_H-M   'P 1'
#
loop_
_entity.id
_entity.type
_entity.pdbx_description
1 polymer ?
#
loop_
_entity_poly.entity_id
_entity_poly.type
_entity_poly.pdbx_seq_one_letter_code
_entity_poly.pdbx_strand_id
1 'polypeptide(L)'
;MLDAGGADAGARAPRISLRALDDGDAREVERLGRALVGDLGWFELDCRGARWGTNVLERAYEASKAFFNLSDATKSTYVHTQYANESGGYVPMFEEYAYRAETAARLESFDVAREIESAEAREGVRVERGREKSVGLGPVDWPVEVPEMRTALRDFRLACDETAKILLRSFALALKMDDEDVFLREFGDYAHCFMRVMRYPAEEASTSTSTVCADDSKRRATKRHRRDGKVEIVGIAEHTDFEFFTLLHQTCEGLELRARKDGAWHLAAAYGEKHEAIFTVILADAFEILTNGVVRATPHRVRPSSVKDRYSLVRFNGLNHDAKIAPLPCFGEPKFAPRTQGDHVGEQVSRAADNLGQMLQNGTFPKSTLTEPPKRFAQMIVLDVVNRRVLLGKHLRGEFENRYTGFIASVNHEEELTPIDVARTTALLGAGLNPLACDALTGSDLVEVGRFVFRGWIDNAVAIEHEFVAAFRRESDLRELFASTELTSDVAVTYHWFDLDQIPYDEMPEDDAVWYPCCLARWVEEGAAEGIKPRESTQLHIGHFEFDRDTGEMTGSEIRKVTYVQPTFVAVRRLLDRKN
;
A
#
# COMPACT_ATOMS: atom_id res chain seq x y z
N MET A 1 48.35 -10.83 13.89
CA MET A 1 48.30 -9.79 14.94
C MET A 1 49.02 -8.56 14.42
N LEU A 2 48.28 -7.64 13.81
CA LEU A 2 48.50 -6.20 13.79
C LEU A 2 47.12 -5.60 13.48
N ASP A 3 46.78 -4.60 14.27
CA ASP A 3 45.47 -4.01 14.50
C ASP A 3 44.90 -3.35 13.23
N ALA A 4 43.70 -3.75 12.80
CA ALA A 4 42.86 -2.96 11.91
C ALA A 4 42.02 -2.02 12.78
N GLY A 5 42.70 -1.09 13.44
CA GLY A 5 42.09 -0.03 14.23
C GLY A 5 41.47 1.04 13.34
N GLY A 6 40.26 1.46 13.68
CA GLY A 6 39.69 2.75 13.32
C GLY A 6 38.82 2.77 12.07
N ALA A 7 37.61 2.21 12.17
CA ALA A 7 36.49 2.82 11.44
C ALA A 7 36.34 4.24 12.02
N ASP A 8 36.63 5.22 11.17
CA ASP A 8 36.57 6.65 11.47
C ASP A 8 35.28 6.99 12.22
N ALA A 9 35.40 7.68 13.36
CA ALA A 9 34.27 8.19 14.12
C ALA A 9 33.66 9.37 13.35
N GLY A 10 32.97 9.05 12.24
CA GLY A 10 32.34 10.01 11.35
C GLY A 10 31.40 10.92 12.13
N ALA A 11 31.35 12.20 11.72
CA ALA A 11 30.54 13.22 12.37
C ALA A 11 29.10 12.71 12.60
N ARG A 12 28.71 12.60 13.88
CA ARG A 12 27.36 12.18 14.27
C ARG A 12 26.36 13.20 13.73
N ALA A 13 25.30 12.71 13.09
CA ALA A 13 24.22 13.57 12.59
C ALA A 13 23.66 14.46 13.72
N PRO A 14 23.33 15.74 13.43
CA PRO A 14 22.62 16.60 14.37
C PRO A 14 21.33 15.93 14.84
N ARG A 15 21.04 15.96 16.14
CA ARG A 15 19.81 15.39 16.70
C ARG A 15 18.81 16.45 17.11
N ILE A 16 17.83 16.74 16.27
CA ILE A 16 16.81 17.76 16.48
C ILE A 16 15.67 17.21 17.35
N SER A 17 15.19 17.98 18.32
CA SER A 17 14.06 17.61 19.19
C SER A 17 12.74 18.10 18.60
N LEU A 18 11.86 17.18 18.23
CA LEU A 18 10.52 17.53 17.74
C LEU A 18 9.73 18.32 18.79
N ARG A 19 9.84 17.93 20.06
CA ARG A 19 9.17 18.62 21.16
C ARG A 19 9.63 20.07 21.30
N ALA A 20 10.94 20.32 21.25
CA ALA A 20 11.44 21.69 21.37
C ALA A 20 11.03 22.56 20.16
N LEU A 21 10.92 21.98 18.97
CA LEU A 21 10.34 22.66 17.80
C LEU A 21 8.86 23.00 18.01
N ASP A 22 8.05 22.05 18.50
CA ASP A 22 6.62 22.25 18.81
C ASP A 22 6.41 23.30 19.91
N ASP A 23 7.31 23.34 20.90
CA ASP A 23 7.33 24.34 21.97
C ASP A 23 7.85 25.73 21.50
N GLY A 24 8.28 25.87 20.23
CA GLY A 24 8.75 27.13 19.66
C GLY A 24 10.16 27.55 20.11
N ASP A 25 11.04 26.60 20.49
CA ASP A 25 12.40 26.89 20.93
C ASP A 25 13.26 27.43 19.77
N ALA A 26 13.53 28.73 19.80
CA ALA A 26 14.36 29.42 18.80
C ALA A 26 15.77 28.83 18.64
N ARG A 27 16.36 28.27 19.70
CA ARG A 27 17.69 27.63 19.61
C ARG A 27 17.63 26.33 18.83
N GLU A 28 16.54 25.58 18.98
CA GLU A 28 16.35 24.34 18.24
C GLU A 28 16.00 24.61 16.77
N VAL A 29 15.23 25.66 16.48
CA VAL A 29 15.02 26.16 15.11
C VAL A 29 16.35 26.56 14.45
N GLU A 30 17.21 27.29 15.16
CA GLU A 30 18.54 27.67 14.64
C GLU A 30 19.42 26.44 14.38
N ARG A 31 19.34 25.44 15.27
CA ARG A 31 20.05 24.16 15.12
C ARG A 31 19.54 23.37 13.91
N LEU A 32 18.23 23.36 13.69
CA LEU A 32 17.62 22.78 12.51
C LEU A 32 18.12 23.50 11.24
N GLY A 33 18.15 24.83 11.23
CA GLY A 33 18.67 25.61 10.12
C GLY A 33 20.11 25.22 9.76
N ARG A 34 20.99 25.07 10.75
CA ARG A 34 22.36 24.57 10.55
C ARG A 34 22.41 23.14 9.99
N ALA A 35 21.48 22.27 10.39
CA ALA A 35 21.40 20.91 9.87
C ALA A 35 20.93 20.87 8.40
N LEU A 36 19.96 21.71 8.03
CA LEU A 36 19.40 21.79 6.67
C LEU A 36 20.43 22.19 5.62
N VAL A 37 21.32 23.14 5.95
CA VAL A 37 22.34 23.67 5.01
C VAL A 37 23.75 23.17 5.30
N GLY A 38 23.92 22.34 6.33
CA GLY A 38 25.21 21.84 6.78
C GLY A 38 25.86 20.81 5.85
N ASP A 39 27.06 20.41 6.24
CA ASP A 39 27.98 19.53 5.50
C ASP A 39 27.49 18.09 5.31
N LEU A 40 26.58 17.61 6.16
CA LEU A 40 26.04 16.24 6.08
C LEU A 40 24.91 16.17 5.06
N GLY A 41 23.80 16.88 5.31
CA GLY A 41 22.60 16.86 4.46
C GLY A 41 21.42 16.09 5.04
N TRP A 42 21.58 15.43 6.19
CA TRP A 42 20.49 14.81 6.94
C TRP A 42 20.63 15.12 8.44
N PHE A 43 19.61 14.76 9.21
CA PHE A 43 19.64 14.85 10.67
C PHE A 43 18.83 13.74 11.32
N GLU A 44 19.02 13.54 12.62
CA GLU A 44 18.16 12.69 13.44
C GLU A 44 17.07 13.54 14.09
N LEU A 45 15.83 13.08 14.09
CA LEU A 45 14.72 13.73 14.75
C LEU A 45 14.27 12.90 15.94
N ASP A 46 14.44 13.44 17.14
CA ASP A 46 13.95 12.86 18.38
C ASP A 46 12.48 13.22 18.58
N CYS A 47 11.61 12.25 18.29
CA CYS A 47 10.17 12.33 18.40
C CYS A 47 9.62 11.72 19.70
N ARG A 48 10.49 11.32 20.65
CA ARG A 48 10.06 10.70 21.90
C ARG A 48 9.18 11.69 22.69
N GLY A 49 7.99 11.25 23.07
CA GLY A 49 7.02 12.09 23.79
C GLY A 49 5.58 11.63 23.57
N ALA A 50 4.64 12.40 24.12
CA ALA A 50 3.22 12.02 24.18
C ALA A 50 2.58 11.75 22.81
N ARG A 51 3.04 12.43 21.73
CA ARG A 51 2.46 12.31 20.37
C ARG A 51 2.72 10.97 19.69
N TRP A 52 3.84 10.31 19.97
CA TRP A 52 4.22 9.05 19.31
C TRP A 52 3.78 7.80 20.06
N GLY A 53 3.09 7.94 21.20
CA GLY A 53 2.73 6.83 22.08
C GLY A 53 3.95 6.03 22.55
N THR A 54 3.75 5.06 23.44
CA THR A 54 4.86 4.22 23.91
C THR A 54 5.11 3.00 23.02
N ASN A 55 4.16 2.62 22.17
CA ASN A 55 4.20 1.35 21.43
C ASN A 55 3.83 1.46 19.93
N VAL A 56 3.71 2.67 19.36
CA VAL A 56 3.32 2.84 17.94
C VAL A 56 4.33 2.16 17.01
N LEU A 57 5.63 2.41 17.22
CA LEU A 57 6.69 1.78 16.44
C LEU A 57 6.75 0.26 16.67
N GLU A 58 6.66 -0.18 17.92
CA GLU A 58 6.66 -1.61 18.28
C GLU A 58 5.52 -2.35 17.56
N ARG A 59 4.27 -1.86 17.68
CA ARG A 59 3.11 -2.45 17.00
C ARG A 59 3.28 -2.47 15.48
N ALA A 60 3.80 -1.40 14.90
CA ALA A 60 4.06 -1.34 13.46
C ALA A 60 5.08 -2.39 13.03
N TYR A 61 6.20 -2.54 13.75
CA TYR A 61 7.21 -3.56 13.47
C TYR A 61 6.70 -4.99 13.67
N GLU A 62 5.99 -5.26 14.77
CA GLU A 62 5.50 -6.60 15.07
C GLU A 62 4.46 -7.07 14.05
N ALA A 63 3.49 -6.23 13.69
CA ALA A 63 2.53 -6.55 12.65
C ALA A 63 3.22 -6.75 11.28
N SER A 64 4.22 -5.93 10.97
CA SER A 64 5.00 -6.05 9.74
C SER A 64 5.81 -7.34 9.67
N LYS A 65 6.51 -7.70 10.76
CA LYS A 65 7.25 -8.97 10.88
C LYS A 65 6.30 -10.16 10.77
N ALA A 66 5.13 -10.10 11.41
CA ALA A 66 4.10 -11.13 11.30
C ALA A 66 3.68 -11.35 9.84
N PHE A 67 3.45 -10.27 9.09
CA PHE A 67 3.14 -10.36 7.66
C PHE A 67 4.29 -10.96 6.83
N PHE A 68 5.53 -10.46 6.99
CA PHE A 68 6.65 -10.95 6.18
C PHE A 68 7.07 -12.40 6.51
N ASN A 69 6.70 -12.92 7.69
CA ASN A 69 6.87 -14.31 8.08
C ASN A 69 5.79 -15.25 7.52
N LEU A 70 4.75 -14.73 6.85
CA LEU A 70 3.80 -15.56 6.11
C LEU A 70 4.48 -16.23 4.92
N SER A 71 3.89 -17.31 4.42
CA SER A 71 4.40 -18.00 3.24
C SER A 71 4.39 -17.06 2.01
N ASP A 72 5.33 -17.23 1.08
CA ASP A 72 5.34 -16.45 -0.17
C ASP A 72 4.05 -16.62 -0.96
N ALA A 73 3.43 -17.81 -0.91
CA ALA A 73 2.14 -18.07 -1.52
C ALA A 73 1.02 -17.22 -0.90
N THR A 74 1.02 -17.02 0.42
CA THR A 74 0.08 -16.15 1.13
C THR A 74 0.36 -14.68 0.85
N LYS A 75 1.62 -14.22 0.97
CA LYS A 75 1.96 -12.81 0.69
C LYS A 75 1.59 -12.43 -0.75
N SER A 76 1.75 -13.36 -1.70
CA SER A 76 1.42 -13.13 -3.12
C SER A 76 -0.07 -12.83 -3.37
N THR A 77 -0.98 -13.15 -2.44
CA THR A 77 -2.41 -12.78 -2.55
C THR A 77 -2.67 -11.29 -2.28
N TYR A 78 -1.64 -10.55 -1.88
CA TYR A 78 -1.71 -9.12 -1.59
C TYR A 78 -0.89 -8.28 -2.57
N VAL A 79 -0.39 -8.87 -3.65
CA VAL A 79 0.47 -8.18 -4.63
C VAL A 79 -0.28 -7.04 -5.29
N HIS A 80 0.37 -5.87 -5.34
CA HIS A 80 -0.04 -4.74 -6.15
C HIS A 80 1.12 -4.31 -7.07
N THR A 81 0.83 -3.44 -8.04
CA THR A 81 1.80 -3.03 -9.07
C THR A 81 2.36 -1.63 -8.81
N GLN A 82 3.52 -1.53 -8.15
CA GLN A 82 4.21 -0.25 -7.91
C GLN A 82 4.41 0.60 -9.19
N TYR A 83 4.70 -0.02 -10.34
CA TYR A 83 5.02 0.68 -11.59
C TYR A 83 3.81 1.04 -12.46
N ALA A 84 2.63 0.53 -12.13
CA ALA A 84 1.41 0.81 -12.88
C ALA A 84 0.47 1.71 -12.07
N ASN A 85 0.21 1.34 -10.81
CA ASN A 85 -0.69 2.07 -9.91
C ASN A 85 -0.14 2.06 -8.48
N GLU A 86 0.04 3.24 -7.88
CA GLU A 86 0.41 3.34 -6.45
C GLU A 86 -0.79 3.10 -5.51
N SER A 87 -1.48 1.97 -5.66
CA SER A 87 -2.31 1.39 -4.59
C SER A 87 -1.42 0.83 -3.48
N GLY A 88 -1.99 0.43 -2.34
CA GLY A 88 -1.22 -0.21 -1.27
C GLY A 88 -1.36 -1.73 -1.26
N GLY A 89 -0.25 -2.43 -1.02
CA GLY A 89 -0.21 -3.88 -0.95
C GLY A 89 1.21 -4.41 -0.81
N TYR A 90 1.40 -5.70 -1.10
CA TYR A 90 2.68 -6.38 -1.07
C TYR A 90 3.48 -6.19 -2.36
N VAL A 91 4.79 -6.03 -2.20
CA VAL A 91 5.77 -5.89 -3.27
C VAL A 91 6.76 -7.03 -3.12
N PRO A 92 6.75 -8.00 -4.04
CA PRO A 92 7.60 -9.18 -3.93
C PRO A 92 9.09 -8.89 -3.96
N MET A 93 9.86 -9.85 -3.45
CA MET A 93 11.32 -9.84 -3.55
C MET A 93 11.79 -9.47 -4.97
N PHE A 94 12.77 -8.57 -5.07
CA PHE A 94 13.33 -8.05 -6.32
C PHE A 94 12.47 -7.07 -7.12
N GLU A 95 11.24 -6.75 -6.70
CA GLU A 95 10.33 -5.92 -7.52
C GLU A 95 10.27 -4.44 -7.11
N GLU A 96 11.06 -4.02 -6.13
CA GLU A 96 11.25 -2.61 -5.79
C GLU A 96 11.77 -1.79 -7.00
N TYR A 97 11.50 -0.48 -6.98
CA TYR A 97 12.00 0.49 -7.96
C TYR A 97 13.48 0.29 -8.35
N ALA A 98 13.71 0.08 -9.66
CA ALA A 98 15.04 0.03 -10.26
C ALA A 98 15.61 1.45 -10.46
N TYR A 99 15.92 2.14 -9.36
CA TYR A 99 16.41 3.53 -9.37
C TYR A 99 17.67 3.75 -10.23
N ARG A 100 18.47 2.70 -10.44
CA ARG A 100 19.65 2.72 -11.30
C ARG A 100 19.64 1.53 -12.26
N ALA A 101 19.95 1.79 -13.52
CA ALA A 101 20.15 0.74 -14.52
C ALA A 101 21.19 -0.29 -14.05
N GLU A 102 20.99 -1.55 -14.45
CA GLU A 102 21.87 -2.69 -14.11
C GLU A 102 21.96 -2.99 -12.60
N THR A 103 20.99 -2.54 -11.79
CA THR A 103 20.89 -2.89 -10.36
C THR A 103 19.52 -3.51 -10.03
N ALA A 104 19.49 -4.46 -9.09
CA ALA A 104 18.25 -5.04 -8.57
C ALA A 104 18.25 -5.05 -7.04
N ALA A 105 17.20 -4.51 -6.44
CA ALA A 105 17.03 -4.40 -4.99
C ALA A 105 16.57 -5.73 -4.39
N ARG A 106 17.36 -6.31 -3.48
CA ARG A 106 17.00 -7.52 -2.72
C ARG A 106 16.26 -7.13 -1.44
N LEU A 107 14.98 -6.82 -1.61
CA LEU A 107 14.03 -6.61 -0.52
C LEU A 107 12.62 -6.98 -0.98
N GLU A 108 11.74 -7.20 -0.02
CA GLU A 108 10.29 -7.18 -0.20
C GLU A 108 9.70 -6.02 0.62
N SER A 109 8.57 -5.47 0.20
CA SER A 109 7.90 -4.39 0.94
C SER A 109 6.39 -4.60 1.03
N PHE A 110 5.78 -3.88 1.97
CA PHE A 110 4.36 -3.63 2.01
C PHE A 110 4.16 -2.12 1.94
N ASP A 111 3.55 -1.69 0.86
CA ASP A 111 3.33 -0.31 0.49
C ASP A 111 1.97 0.13 1.01
N VAL A 112 1.94 1.29 1.65
CA VAL A 112 0.76 1.84 2.31
C VAL A 112 0.48 3.21 1.72
N ALA A 113 -0.47 3.21 0.79
CA ALA A 113 -1.12 4.43 0.32
C ALA A 113 -1.87 5.10 1.47
N ARG A 114 -2.14 6.41 1.33
CA ARG A 114 -3.07 7.07 2.24
C ARG A 114 -4.47 6.57 1.94
N GLU A 115 -5.01 5.76 2.84
CA GLU A 115 -6.45 5.46 2.86
C GLU A 115 -7.20 6.75 3.15
N ILE A 116 -7.91 7.28 2.17
CA ILE A 116 -8.85 8.37 2.41
C ILE A 116 -10.03 7.78 3.19
N GLU A 117 -10.18 8.14 4.46
CA GLU A 117 -11.10 7.42 5.37
C GLU A 117 -12.58 7.74 5.09
N SER A 118 -12.88 8.98 4.68
CA SER A 118 -14.25 9.37 4.37
C SER A 118 -14.60 9.06 2.92
N ALA A 119 -15.77 8.47 2.80
CA ALA A 119 -16.45 8.21 1.55
C ALA A 119 -16.56 9.46 0.65
N GLU A 120 -16.88 10.59 1.26
CA GLU A 120 -16.99 11.91 0.65
C GLU A 120 -15.65 12.38 0.05
N ALA A 121 -14.54 12.19 0.77
CA ALA A 121 -13.23 12.65 0.33
C ALA A 121 -12.65 11.74 -0.76
N ARG A 122 -12.92 10.42 -0.74
CA ARG A 122 -12.58 9.50 -1.84
C ARG A 122 -13.23 9.99 -3.15
N GLU A 123 -14.51 10.35 -3.06
CA GLU A 123 -15.29 10.82 -4.20
C GLU A 123 -14.88 12.24 -4.64
N GLY A 124 -14.48 13.12 -3.73
CA GLY A 124 -13.89 14.41 -4.05
C GLY A 124 -12.62 14.27 -4.92
N VAL A 125 -11.71 13.38 -4.53
CA VAL A 125 -10.46 13.10 -5.28
C VAL A 125 -10.76 12.59 -6.69
N ARG A 126 -11.68 11.62 -6.80
CA ARG A 126 -12.05 10.99 -8.07
C ARG A 126 -12.43 11.98 -9.16
N VAL A 127 -13.13 13.06 -8.80
CA VAL A 127 -13.81 13.93 -9.78
C VAL A 127 -13.13 15.25 -10.01
N GLU A 128 -12.35 15.73 -9.05
CA GLU A 128 -11.53 16.91 -9.28
C GLU A 128 -10.25 16.60 -10.07
N ARG A 129 -9.70 15.38 -9.98
CA ARG A 129 -8.30 15.13 -10.38
C ARG A 129 -8.10 14.21 -11.58
N GLY A 130 -9.02 13.29 -11.87
CA GLY A 130 -8.85 12.29 -12.93
C GLY A 130 -7.83 11.19 -12.58
N ARG A 131 -7.95 10.05 -13.27
CA ARG A 131 -7.30 8.76 -12.93
C ARG A 131 -5.77 8.77 -12.92
N GLU A 132 -5.11 9.63 -13.70
CA GLU A 132 -3.64 9.70 -13.76
C GLU A 132 -3.03 10.46 -12.57
N LYS A 133 -3.85 11.13 -11.73
CA LYS A 133 -3.39 12.08 -10.71
C LYS A 133 -3.61 11.64 -9.25
N SER A 134 -3.93 10.37 -9.02
CA SER A 134 -4.24 9.79 -7.71
C SER A 134 -3.15 8.87 -7.15
N VAL A 135 -1.96 8.90 -7.75
CA VAL A 135 -0.75 8.20 -7.31
C VAL A 135 -0.50 8.43 -5.80
N GLY A 136 -0.51 7.36 -4.99
CA GLY A 136 -0.32 7.39 -3.54
C GLY A 136 -1.60 7.55 -2.70
N LEU A 137 -2.77 7.62 -3.35
CA LEU A 137 -4.10 7.65 -2.77
C LEU A 137 -4.90 6.44 -3.26
N GLY A 138 -5.39 5.59 -2.36
CA GLY A 138 -6.16 4.42 -2.80
C GLY A 138 -6.45 3.43 -1.69
N PRO A 139 -7.23 2.38 -2.00
CA PRO A 139 -7.39 1.25 -1.09
C PRO A 139 -6.05 0.55 -0.87
N VAL A 140 -5.91 0.00 0.33
CA VAL A 140 -4.80 -0.88 0.70
C VAL A 140 -5.36 -2.26 0.94
N ASP A 141 -4.79 -3.28 0.27
CA ASP A 141 -5.21 -4.66 0.43
C ASP A 141 -4.61 -5.26 1.72
N TRP A 142 -5.28 -5.01 2.84
CA TRP A 142 -4.81 -5.43 4.16
C TRP A 142 -4.87 -6.95 4.36
N PRO A 143 -3.82 -7.56 4.94
CA PRO A 143 -3.75 -8.99 5.17
C PRO A 143 -4.69 -9.45 6.28
N VAL A 144 -5.58 -10.39 5.96
CA VAL A 144 -6.54 -10.94 6.93
C VAL A 144 -5.88 -11.84 7.97
N GLU A 145 -4.69 -12.38 7.65
CA GLU A 145 -3.85 -13.14 8.57
C GLU A 145 -3.23 -12.27 9.68
N VAL A 146 -3.14 -10.96 9.46
CA VAL A 146 -2.54 -9.99 10.39
C VAL A 146 -3.51 -8.80 10.56
N PRO A 147 -4.71 -9.03 11.14
CA PRO A 147 -5.78 -8.03 11.17
C PRO A 147 -5.39 -6.72 11.89
N GLU A 148 -4.44 -6.77 12.81
CA GLU A 148 -3.90 -5.61 13.51
C GLU A 148 -3.06 -4.69 12.63
N MET A 149 -2.50 -5.18 11.50
CA MET A 149 -1.55 -4.45 10.66
C MET A 149 -2.11 -3.13 10.16
N ARG A 150 -3.37 -3.13 9.71
CA ARG A 150 -4.08 -1.90 9.29
C ARG A 150 -4.05 -0.85 10.38
N THR A 151 -4.45 -1.22 11.60
CA THR A 151 -4.53 -0.27 12.72
C THR A 151 -3.14 0.19 13.17
N ALA A 152 -2.15 -0.72 13.21
CA ALA A 152 -0.79 -0.39 13.62
C ALA A 152 -0.13 0.59 12.65
N LEU A 153 -0.25 0.35 11.34
CA LEU A 153 0.32 1.21 10.31
C LEU A 153 -0.46 2.51 10.14
N ARG A 154 -1.78 2.52 10.36
CA ARG A 154 -2.56 3.76 10.45
C ARG A 154 -2.12 4.63 11.62
N ASP A 155 -1.96 4.06 12.81
CA ASP A 155 -1.55 4.82 14.00
C ASP A 155 -0.13 5.40 13.81
N PHE A 156 0.78 4.64 13.19
CA PHE A 156 2.10 5.13 12.79
C PHE A 156 2.03 6.26 11.75
N ARG A 157 1.18 6.13 10.73
CA ARG A 157 0.93 7.20 9.74
C ARG A 157 0.43 8.48 10.40
N LEU A 158 -0.55 8.40 11.31
CA LEU A 158 -1.11 9.56 12.00
C LEU A 158 -0.05 10.28 12.84
N ALA A 159 0.82 9.54 13.53
CA ALA A 159 1.95 10.11 14.27
C ALA A 159 2.96 10.81 13.33
N CYS A 160 3.21 10.23 12.15
CA CYS A 160 4.04 10.86 11.13
C CYS A 160 3.41 12.16 10.59
N ASP A 161 2.10 12.17 10.33
CA ASP A 161 1.39 13.35 9.80
C ASP A 161 1.51 14.54 10.76
N GLU A 162 1.33 14.33 12.06
CA GLU A 162 1.52 15.37 13.07
C GLU A 162 2.97 15.85 13.15
N THR A 163 3.93 14.91 13.03
CA THR A 163 5.36 15.23 12.99
C THR A 163 5.72 16.08 11.77
N ALA A 164 5.14 15.75 10.61
CA ALA A 164 5.40 16.44 9.36
C ALA A 164 4.89 17.90 9.41
N LYS A 165 3.71 18.15 9.98
CA LYS A 165 3.18 19.51 10.16
C LYS A 165 4.12 20.40 10.97
N ILE A 166 4.67 19.87 12.06
CA ILE A 166 5.64 20.60 12.91
C ILE A 166 6.93 20.87 12.13
N LEU A 167 7.46 19.87 11.42
CA LEU A 167 8.68 20.02 10.63
C LEU A 167 8.53 21.03 9.49
N LEU A 168 7.43 21.00 8.73
CA LEU A 168 7.20 21.90 7.60
C LEU A 168 7.21 23.37 8.03
N ARG A 169 6.51 23.70 9.12
CA ARG A 169 6.57 25.05 9.72
C ARG A 169 7.98 25.37 10.24
N SER A 170 8.61 24.41 10.91
CA SER A 170 9.96 24.58 11.46
C SER A 170 11.02 24.78 10.36
N PHE A 171 10.85 24.19 9.19
CA PHE A 171 11.72 24.39 8.03
C PHE A 171 11.62 25.82 7.50
N ALA A 172 10.41 26.36 7.36
CA ALA A 172 10.22 27.76 6.94
C ALA A 172 10.87 28.74 7.92
N LEU A 173 10.66 28.52 9.23
CA LEU A 173 11.29 29.27 10.31
C LEU A 173 12.82 29.16 10.28
N ALA A 174 13.36 27.95 10.15
CA ALA A 174 14.79 27.70 10.12
C ALA A 174 15.49 28.32 8.90
N LEU A 175 14.77 28.44 7.78
CA LEU A 175 15.20 29.13 6.57
C LEU A 175 14.91 30.64 6.59
N LYS A 176 14.38 31.16 7.71
CA LYS A 176 14.05 32.59 7.94
C LYS A 176 13.11 33.15 6.88
N MET A 177 12.13 32.35 6.49
CA MET A 177 11.06 32.78 5.59
C MET A 177 10.04 33.64 6.35
N ASP A 178 9.52 34.69 5.72
CA ASP A 178 8.52 35.58 6.34
C ASP A 178 7.17 34.86 6.55
N ASP A 179 6.86 33.88 5.70
CA ASP A 179 5.67 33.04 5.80
C ASP A 179 6.04 31.65 6.32
N GLU A 180 5.70 31.41 7.58
CA GLU A 180 5.99 30.16 8.29
C GLU A 180 5.13 28.98 7.81
N ASP A 181 4.02 29.24 7.11
CA ASP A 181 3.07 28.22 6.65
C ASP A 181 3.20 27.92 5.15
N VAL A 182 4.17 28.55 4.48
CA VAL A 182 4.42 28.43 3.03
C VAL A 182 4.43 26.99 2.52
N PHE A 183 5.05 26.06 3.26
CA PHE A 183 5.10 24.64 2.88
C PHE A 183 3.87 23.87 3.39
N LEU A 184 3.34 24.24 4.55
CA LEU A 184 2.20 23.57 5.18
C LEU A 184 0.92 23.69 4.34
N ARG A 185 0.75 24.81 3.62
CA ARG A 185 -0.42 25.05 2.75
C ARG A 185 -0.56 24.00 1.63
N GLU A 186 0.54 23.39 1.20
CA GLU A 186 0.56 22.34 0.17
C GLU A 186 0.64 20.93 0.76
N PHE A 187 0.60 20.79 2.09
CA PHE A 187 0.59 19.52 2.81
C PHE A 187 -0.81 19.23 3.35
N GLY A 188 -1.72 18.85 2.46
CA GLY A 188 -3.11 18.52 2.77
C GLY A 188 -3.38 17.03 2.91
N ASP A 189 -4.66 16.68 3.01
CA ASP A 189 -5.13 15.28 3.06
C ASP A 189 -4.82 14.48 1.77
N TYR A 190 -4.35 15.17 0.73
CA TYR A 190 -4.02 14.61 -0.59
C TYR A 190 -2.55 14.79 -0.97
N ALA A 191 -1.71 15.10 0.01
CA ALA A 191 -0.28 15.14 -0.19
C ALA A 191 0.27 13.75 -0.56
N HIS A 192 1.27 13.70 -1.43
CA HIS A 192 2.01 12.48 -1.82
C HIS A 192 2.74 11.92 -0.60
N CYS A 193 2.01 11.15 0.18
CA CYS A 193 2.38 10.78 1.52
C CYS A 193 2.40 9.26 1.64
N PHE A 194 3.26 8.66 0.83
CA PHE A 194 3.38 7.22 0.74
C PHE A 194 4.23 6.67 1.90
N MET A 195 3.96 5.44 2.26
CA MET A 195 4.66 4.78 3.35
C MET A 195 5.03 3.37 2.93
N ARG A 196 6.25 2.95 3.28
CA ARG A 196 6.73 1.60 2.98
C ARG A 196 7.23 0.95 4.24
N VAL A 197 6.78 -0.28 4.44
CA VAL A 197 7.40 -1.21 5.38
C VAL A 197 8.25 -2.15 4.55
N MET A 198 9.54 -2.27 4.86
CA MET A 198 10.45 -3.06 4.05
C MET A 198 11.14 -4.14 4.88
N ARG A 199 11.30 -5.32 4.31
CA ARG A 199 12.14 -6.40 4.82
C ARG A 199 13.29 -6.67 3.84
N TYR A 200 14.50 -6.58 4.36
CA TYR A 200 15.73 -6.95 3.69
C TYR A 200 16.19 -8.27 4.29
N PRO A 201 16.06 -9.40 3.58
CA PRO A 201 16.42 -10.69 4.13
C PRO A 201 17.93 -10.77 4.37
N ALA A 202 18.33 -11.48 5.43
CA ALA A 202 19.73 -11.86 5.60
C ALA A 202 20.26 -12.58 4.34
N GLU A 203 21.53 -12.37 3.98
CA GLU A 203 22.21 -13.26 3.05
C GLU A 203 22.22 -14.67 3.65
N GLU A 204 21.81 -15.67 2.87
CA GLU A 204 22.00 -17.05 3.29
C GLU A 204 23.50 -17.31 3.42
N ALA A 205 23.92 -17.89 4.55
CA ALA A 205 25.33 -18.22 4.82
C ALA A 205 25.95 -19.23 3.82
N SER A 206 25.22 -19.63 2.78
CA SER A 206 25.65 -20.50 1.70
C SER A 206 25.35 -19.91 0.32
N THR A 207 26.08 -18.88 -0.08
CA THR A 207 26.62 -18.73 -1.45
C THR A 207 27.68 -17.63 -1.46
N SER A 208 28.70 -17.80 -0.61
CA SER A 208 30.01 -17.21 -0.88
C SER A 208 30.62 -17.86 -2.13
N THR A 209 30.13 -17.47 -3.30
CA THR A 209 30.97 -17.34 -4.50
C THR A 209 31.05 -15.87 -4.87
N SER A 210 31.43 -15.05 -3.88
CA SER A 210 32.39 -14.01 -4.18
C SER A 210 33.66 -14.75 -4.59
N THR A 211 33.92 -14.82 -5.89
CA THR A 211 35.22 -15.28 -6.38
C THR A 211 36.25 -14.28 -5.90
N VAL A 212 36.92 -14.64 -4.80
CA VAL A 212 38.28 -14.20 -4.49
C VAL A 212 39.13 -14.49 -5.72
N CYS A 213 39.86 -13.49 -6.20
CA CYS A 213 41.25 -13.64 -6.65
C CYS A 213 41.92 -12.27 -6.70
N ALA A 214 42.75 -12.02 -5.69
CA ALA A 214 43.93 -11.18 -5.85
C ALA A 214 44.87 -11.87 -6.86
N ASP A 215 45.33 -11.14 -7.88
CA ASP A 215 46.73 -11.06 -8.33
C ASP A 215 46.77 -10.18 -9.59
N ASP A 216 47.06 -8.89 -9.37
CA ASP A 216 47.24 -7.91 -10.44
C ASP A 216 48.70 -7.94 -10.91
N SER A 217 49.08 -8.98 -11.65
CA SER A 217 50.27 -8.92 -12.49
C SER A 217 50.20 -9.87 -13.69
N LYS A 218 50.18 -9.24 -14.89
CA LYS A 218 50.41 -9.82 -16.23
C LYS A 218 49.24 -10.58 -16.89
N ARG A 219 48.47 -9.87 -17.73
CA ARG A 219 48.24 -10.31 -19.11
C ARG A 219 47.72 -9.20 -20.04
N ARG A 220 48.35 -9.18 -21.22
CA ARG A 220 48.32 -8.14 -22.25
C ARG A 220 47.24 -8.48 -23.28
N ALA A 221 46.43 -7.48 -23.63
CA ALA A 221 45.73 -7.24 -24.90
C ALA A 221 45.11 -8.44 -25.67
N THR A 222 43.77 -8.48 -25.70
CA THR A 222 42.97 -8.52 -26.95
C THR A 222 41.55 -7.99 -26.69
N LYS A 223 41.20 -6.88 -27.36
CA LYS A 223 39.88 -6.24 -27.35
C LYS A 223 38.84 -7.13 -28.02
N ARG A 224 37.94 -7.70 -27.22
CA ARG A 224 36.51 -7.95 -27.54
C ARG A 224 35.81 -8.27 -26.22
N HIS A 225 35.37 -7.24 -25.48
CA HIS A 225 34.53 -7.43 -24.31
C HIS A 225 33.14 -7.91 -24.79
N ARG A 226 32.87 -9.21 -24.70
CA ARG A 226 31.54 -9.63 -24.25
C ARG A 226 31.51 -9.25 -22.77
N ARG A 227 30.75 -8.21 -22.40
CA ARG A 227 30.40 -7.98 -21.00
C ARG A 227 29.46 -9.13 -20.62
N ASP A 228 29.87 -9.98 -19.70
CA ASP A 228 28.93 -10.90 -19.05
C ASP A 228 27.91 -10.02 -18.31
N GLY A 229 26.65 -10.02 -18.76
CA GLY A 229 25.55 -9.15 -18.33
C GLY A 229 25.05 -9.47 -16.92
N LYS A 230 25.87 -9.25 -15.90
CA LYS A 230 25.51 -9.51 -14.50
C LYS A 230 24.96 -8.24 -13.85
N VAL A 231 23.68 -8.26 -13.48
CA VAL A 231 23.03 -7.21 -12.65
C VAL A 231 23.68 -7.16 -11.27
N GLU A 232 23.86 -5.97 -10.71
CA GLU A 232 24.35 -5.79 -9.34
C GLU A 232 23.19 -5.96 -8.34
N ILE A 233 23.32 -6.90 -7.41
CA ILE A 233 22.34 -7.07 -6.33
C ILE A 233 22.70 -6.14 -5.18
N VAL A 234 21.78 -5.25 -4.82
CA VAL A 234 21.93 -4.25 -3.77
C VAL A 234 20.78 -4.36 -2.77
N GLY A 235 20.84 -3.68 -1.63
CA GLY A 235 19.64 -3.48 -0.81
C GLY A 235 18.67 -2.55 -1.54
N ILE A 236 19.14 -1.32 -1.80
CA ILE A 236 18.54 -0.34 -2.72
C ILE A 236 19.71 0.45 -3.33
N ALA A 237 19.65 0.73 -4.63
CA ALA A 237 20.68 1.50 -5.32
C ALA A 237 20.75 2.96 -4.82
N GLU A 238 21.84 3.66 -5.18
CA GLU A 238 21.94 5.10 -4.91
C GLU A 238 20.81 5.87 -5.61
N HIS A 239 20.10 6.70 -4.85
CA HIS A 239 19.06 7.59 -5.34
C HIS A 239 18.84 8.77 -4.37
N THR A 240 18.00 9.72 -4.78
CA THR A 240 17.34 10.70 -3.90
C THR A 240 15.84 10.42 -3.92
N ASP A 241 15.16 10.77 -2.82
CA ASP A 241 13.71 10.67 -2.74
C ASP A 241 13.05 11.82 -3.51
N PHE A 242 11.85 11.59 -4.04
CA PHE A 242 11.16 12.52 -4.96
C PHE A 242 10.29 13.55 -4.21
N GLU A 243 9.94 13.24 -2.97
CA GLU A 243 9.05 14.03 -2.12
C GLU A 243 9.76 15.26 -1.51
N PHE A 244 9.26 15.77 -0.39
CA PHE A 244 9.84 16.92 0.31
C PHE A 244 10.89 16.49 1.34
N PHE A 245 10.58 15.46 2.12
CA PHE A 245 11.51 14.80 3.05
C PHE A 245 11.01 13.42 3.47
N THR A 246 11.91 12.57 3.95
CA THR A 246 11.58 11.21 4.38
C THR A 246 11.87 11.03 5.86
N LEU A 247 10.92 10.43 6.59
CA LEU A 247 11.13 9.91 7.94
C LEU A 247 11.46 8.43 7.83
N LEU A 248 12.65 8.03 8.28
CA LEU A 248 13.08 6.63 8.24
C LEU A 248 13.49 6.12 9.61
N HIS A 249 12.94 4.96 9.99
CA HIS A 249 13.38 4.18 11.14
C HIS A 249 13.78 2.77 10.69
N GLN A 250 14.79 2.17 11.34
CA GLN A 250 15.31 0.85 10.98
C GLN A 250 15.77 0.03 12.21
N THR A 251 15.64 -1.30 12.13
CA THR A 251 15.99 -2.24 13.21
C THR A 251 17.48 -2.61 13.26
N CYS A 252 18.21 -2.47 12.17
CA CYS A 252 19.67 -2.55 12.15
C CYS A 252 20.26 -1.71 11.02
N GLU A 253 21.59 -1.56 11.05
CA GLU A 253 22.33 -0.80 10.06
C GLU A 253 22.14 -1.38 8.64
N GLY A 254 22.15 -0.50 7.65
CA GLY A 254 22.03 -0.89 6.24
C GLY A 254 21.87 0.32 5.32
N LEU A 255 21.16 1.36 5.78
CA LEU A 255 21.07 2.65 5.09
C LEU A 255 22.40 3.40 5.16
N GLU A 256 22.87 3.90 4.02
CA GLU A 256 24.00 4.81 3.91
C GLU A 256 23.57 6.12 3.26
N LEU A 257 24.04 7.25 3.80
CA LEU A 257 23.76 8.60 3.30
C LEU A 257 25.06 9.26 2.85
N ARG A 258 25.04 9.97 1.73
CA ARG A 258 26.21 10.64 1.18
C ARG A 258 26.34 12.06 1.71
N ALA A 259 27.41 12.32 2.47
CA ALA A 259 27.74 13.66 2.96
C ALA A 259 27.98 14.64 1.83
N ARG A 260 27.49 15.87 1.99
CA ARG A 260 27.61 16.94 0.99
C ARG A 260 29.03 17.49 0.88
N LYS A 261 29.80 17.48 1.97
CA LYS A 261 31.12 18.11 2.04
C LYS A 261 32.18 17.40 1.19
N ASP A 262 32.25 16.09 1.33
CA ASP A 262 33.32 15.24 0.80
C ASP A 262 32.80 14.07 -0.06
N GLY A 263 31.47 13.88 -0.13
CA GLY A 263 30.86 12.77 -0.83
C GLY A 263 31.03 11.43 -0.11
N ALA A 264 31.45 11.42 1.16
CA ALA A 264 31.62 10.19 1.93
C ALA A 264 30.27 9.55 2.27
N TRP A 265 30.24 8.22 2.28
CA TRP A 265 29.07 7.45 2.68
C TRP A 265 29.10 7.19 4.19
N HIS A 266 28.03 7.55 4.88
CA HIS A 266 27.87 7.38 6.32
C HIS A 266 26.72 6.42 6.62
N LEU A 267 26.94 5.47 7.52
CA LEU A 267 25.86 4.63 8.03
C LEU A 267 24.87 5.47 8.84
N ALA A 268 23.59 5.35 8.52
CA ALA A 268 22.53 5.92 9.33
C ALA A 268 22.38 5.14 10.64
N ALA A 269 22.02 5.84 11.71
CA ALA A 269 21.76 5.20 12.99
C ALA A 269 20.62 4.18 12.88
N ALA A 270 20.75 3.10 13.64
CA ALA A 270 19.71 2.09 13.83
C ALA A 270 19.32 2.04 15.30
N TYR A 271 18.01 1.92 15.55
CA TYR A 271 17.44 2.00 16.90
C TYR A 271 17.00 0.65 17.45
N GLY A 272 17.24 -0.43 16.69
CA GLY A 272 17.06 -1.79 17.17
C GLY A 272 15.61 -2.11 17.55
N GLU A 273 15.47 -3.10 18.43
CA GLU A 273 14.22 -3.49 19.09
C GLU A 273 13.87 -2.56 20.26
N LYS A 274 14.60 -1.45 20.46
CA LYS A 274 14.24 -0.45 21.48
C LYS A 274 13.05 0.40 21.03
N HIS A 275 12.79 0.43 19.72
CA HIS A 275 11.69 1.16 19.09
C HIS A 275 11.55 2.60 19.59
N GLU A 276 12.69 3.24 19.91
CA GLU A 276 12.70 4.64 20.28
C GLU A 276 12.28 5.47 19.06
N ALA A 277 11.32 6.38 19.24
CA ALA A 277 10.83 7.26 18.19
C ALA A 277 11.89 8.31 17.81
N ILE A 278 12.97 7.86 17.16
CA ILE A 278 14.03 8.68 16.63
C ILE A 278 14.23 8.30 15.17
N PHE A 279 14.02 9.28 14.29
CA PHE A 279 13.99 9.07 12.84
C PHE A 279 15.22 9.67 12.20
N THR A 280 15.76 9.00 11.19
CA THR A 280 16.63 9.67 10.23
C THR A 280 15.75 10.48 9.29
N VAL A 281 16.01 11.78 9.18
CA VAL A 281 15.32 12.69 8.26
C VAL A 281 16.18 12.89 7.03
N ILE A 282 15.73 12.37 5.90
CA ILE A 282 16.38 12.49 4.59
C ILE A 282 15.72 13.65 3.84
N LEU A 283 16.52 14.57 3.32
CA LEU A 283 16.02 15.71 2.54
C LEU A 283 15.89 15.31 1.07
N ALA A 284 14.83 15.75 0.40
CA ALA A 284 14.41 15.19 -0.89
C ALA A 284 14.24 16.26 -2.00
N ASP A 285 14.00 15.81 -3.22
CA ASP A 285 14.07 16.61 -4.46
C ASP A 285 13.12 17.81 -4.46
N ALA A 286 11.86 17.66 -4.01
CA ALA A 286 10.89 18.76 -4.01
C ALA A 286 11.33 19.92 -3.11
N PHE A 287 11.96 19.62 -1.97
CA PHE A 287 12.48 20.64 -1.05
C PHE A 287 13.71 21.35 -1.64
N GLU A 288 14.57 20.61 -2.34
CA GLU A 288 15.71 21.21 -3.07
C GLU A 288 15.23 22.17 -4.17
N ILE A 289 14.23 21.77 -4.96
CA ILE A 289 13.65 22.60 -6.01
C ILE A 289 13.05 23.89 -5.43
N LEU A 290 12.21 23.78 -4.40
CA LEU A 290 11.55 24.94 -3.76
C LEU A 290 12.56 25.90 -3.13
N THR A 291 13.65 25.39 -2.55
CA THR A 291 14.70 26.20 -1.94
C THR A 291 15.81 26.62 -2.91
N ASN A 292 15.64 26.36 -4.20
CA ASN A 292 16.59 26.72 -5.25
C ASN A 292 18.03 26.19 -5.00
N GLY A 293 18.13 25.01 -4.37
CA GLY A 293 19.39 24.34 -4.03
C GLY A 293 20.05 24.81 -2.75
N VAL A 294 19.41 25.68 -1.95
CA VAL A 294 19.90 26.05 -0.60
C VAL A 294 19.88 24.82 0.30
N VAL A 295 18.76 24.10 0.30
CA VAL A 295 18.70 22.73 0.81
C VAL A 295 18.93 21.80 -0.38
N ARG A 296 19.77 20.78 -0.21
CA ARG A 296 20.03 19.77 -1.25
C ARG A 296 19.47 18.42 -0.85
N ALA A 297 18.87 17.71 -1.79
CA ALA A 297 18.43 16.34 -1.61
C ALA A 297 19.63 15.46 -1.22
N THR A 298 19.39 14.44 -0.41
CA THR A 298 20.45 13.61 0.18
C THR A 298 20.54 12.29 -0.56
N PRO A 299 21.60 12.07 -1.36
CA PRO A 299 21.83 10.79 -2.01
C PRO A 299 22.00 9.72 -0.94
N HIS A 300 21.30 8.62 -1.09
CA HIS A 300 21.33 7.53 -0.14
C HIS A 300 21.19 6.19 -0.85
N ARG A 301 21.62 5.11 -0.19
CA ARG A 301 21.55 3.73 -0.69
C ARG A 301 21.37 2.76 0.46
N VAL A 302 21.01 1.52 0.16
CA VAL A 302 20.94 0.47 1.17
C VAL A 302 21.86 -0.68 0.77
N ARG A 303 22.73 -1.11 1.69
CA ARG A 303 23.54 -2.31 1.51
C ARG A 303 22.67 -3.56 1.71
N PRO A 304 22.97 -4.67 1.01
CA PRO A 304 22.39 -5.96 1.34
C PRO A 304 22.58 -6.29 2.83
N SER A 305 21.56 -6.85 3.47
CA SER A 305 21.68 -7.28 4.86
C SER A 305 22.41 -8.63 4.92
N SER A 306 23.53 -8.71 5.65
CA SER A 306 24.39 -9.90 5.65
C SER A 306 24.29 -10.79 6.89
N VAL A 307 23.67 -10.33 7.98
CA VAL A 307 23.70 -11.04 9.28
C VAL A 307 22.32 -11.48 9.75
N LYS A 308 21.32 -10.61 9.63
CA LYS A 308 19.94 -10.86 10.05
C LYS A 308 18.99 -10.07 9.16
N ASP A 309 17.72 -10.41 9.19
CA ASP A 309 16.71 -9.60 8.51
C ASP A 309 16.73 -8.17 9.06
N ARG A 310 16.80 -7.20 8.16
CA ARG A 310 16.65 -5.78 8.47
C ARG A 310 15.23 -5.37 8.11
N TYR A 311 14.58 -4.66 9.02
CA TYR A 311 13.27 -4.06 8.78
C TYR A 311 13.40 -2.55 8.83
N SER A 312 12.66 -1.85 7.97
CA SER A 312 12.54 -0.40 8.04
C SER A 312 11.11 0.07 7.83
N LEU A 313 10.76 1.12 8.55
CA LEU A 313 9.54 1.90 8.34
C LEU A 313 9.97 3.22 7.68
N VAL A 314 9.43 3.48 6.50
CA VAL A 314 9.77 4.65 5.68
C VAL A 314 8.49 5.41 5.39
N ARG A 315 8.51 6.72 5.64
CA ARG A 315 7.40 7.63 5.34
C ARG A 315 7.93 8.78 4.49
N PHE A 316 7.52 8.81 3.23
CA PHE A 316 7.87 9.84 2.26
C PHE A 316 6.87 10.99 2.34
N ASN A 317 7.29 12.19 2.75
CA ASN A 317 6.40 13.34 2.96
C ASN A 317 6.51 14.28 1.76
N GLY A 318 5.60 14.13 0.80
CA GLY A 318 5.47 15.02 -0.35
C GLY A 318 4.41 16.10 -0.14
N LEU A 319 4.17 16.89 -1.18
CA LEU A 319 3.10 17.89 -1.25
C LEU A 319 1.90 17.33 -2.03
N ASN A 320 0.80 18.08 -2.11
CA ASN A 320 -0.34 17.74 -2.96
C ASN A 320 0.10 17.44 -4.39
N HIS A 321 -0.55 16.50 -5.08
CA HIS A 321 -0.24 16.14 -6.48
C HIS A 321 -0.05 17.35 -7.40
N ASP A 322 -1.03 18.26 -7.41
CA ASP A 322 -1.00 19.46 -8.25
C ASP A 322 -0.21 20.64 -7.63
N ALA A 323 0.43 20.45 -6.47
CA ALA A 323 1.27 21.47 -5.85
C ALA A 323 2.41 21.83 -6.80
N LYS A 324 2.52 23.12 -7.11
CA LYS A 324 3.60 23.63 -7.95
C LYS A 324 4.91 23.64 -7.17
N ILE A 325 5.84 22.77 -7.53
CA ILE A 325 7.21 22.79 -7.03
C ILE A 325 8.07 23.66 -7.96
N ALA A 326 8.48 24.82 -7.48
CA ALA A 326 9.28 25.80 -8.22
C ALA A 326 10.13 26.63 -7.25
N PRO A 327 11.32 27.10 -7.65
CA PRO A 327 12.15 27.96 -6.80
C PRO A 327 11.35 29.14 -6.22
N LEU A 328 11.33 29.27 -4.89
CA LEU A 328 10.64 30.38 -4.23
C LEU A 328 11.43 31.68 -4.40
N PRO A 329 10.78 32.84 -4.62
CA PRO A 329 11.46 34.09 -4.94
C PRO A 329 12.51 34.54 -3.92
N CYS A 330 12.33 34.21 -2.63
CA CYS A 330 13.27 34.55 -1.57
C CYS A 330 14.64 33.84 -1.70
N PHE A 331 14.76 32.81 -2.54
CA PHE A 331 16.02 32.09 -2.80
C PHE A 331 16.72 32.52 -4.12
N GLY A 332 16.31 33.65 -4.69
CA GLY A 332 16.97 34.28 -5.84
C GLY A 332 16.55 33.72 -7.20
N GLU A 333 17.38 33.95 -8.22
CA GLU A 333 17.08 33.57 -9.60
C GLU A 333 16.89 32.04 -9.76
N PRO A 334 15.78 31.58 -10.39
CA PRO A 334 15.46 30.16 -10.50
C PRO A 334 16.53 29.34 -11.24
N LYS A 335 16.99 28.24 -10.62
CA LYS A 335 17.88 27.23 -11.22
C LYS A 335 17.15 25.97 -11.70
N PHE A 336 15.93 25.76 -11.20
CA PHE A 336 15.09 24.61 -11.52
C PHE A 336 13.85 25.07 -12.29
N ALA A 337 13.43 24.26 -13.27
CA ALA A 337 12.19 24.51 -14.00
C ALA A 337 10.97 24.22 -13.10
N PRO A 338 9.90 25.04 -13.14
CA PRO A 338 8.65 24.74 -12.45
C PRO A 338 8.01 23.45 -12.95
N ARG A 339 7.46 22.65 -12.03
CA ARG A 339 6.65 21.46 -12.32
C ARG A 339 5.64 21.21 -11.20
N THR A 340 4.77 20.22 -11.34
CA THR A 340 3.94 19.75 -10.20
C THR A 340 4.67 18.63 -9.43
N GLN A 341 4.26 18.38 -8.18
CA GLN A 341 4.74 17.23 -7.40
C GLN A 341 4.43 15.91 -8.13
N GLY A 342 3.21 15.77 -8.66
CA GLY A 342 2.78 14.58 -9.38
C GLY A 342 3.60 14.30 -10.63
N ASP A 343 3.83 15.33 -11.46
CA ASP A 343 4.70 15.18 -12.65
C ASP A 343 6.12 14.78 -12.27
N HIS A 344 6.61 15.26 -11.11
CA HIS A 344 7.95 14.92 -10.63
C HIS A 344 8.07 13.46 -10.23
N VAL A 345 7.16 12.98 -9.38
CA VAL A 345 7.10 11.57 -8.96
C VAL A 345 6.91 10.68 -10.19
N GLY A 346 5.94 10.98 -11.05
CA GLY A 346 5.62 10.18 -12.24
C GLY A 346 6.79 10.04 -13.22
N GLU A 347 7.57 11.11 -13.45
CA GLU A 347 8.76 11.03 -14.31
C GLU A 347 9.83 10.10 -13.70
N GLN A 348 10.04 10.14 -12.39
CA GLN A 348 11.05 9.32 -11.73
C GLN A 348 10.63 7.84 -11.66
N VAL A 349 9.35 7.57 -11.39
CA VAL A 349 8.78 6.21 -11.46
C VAL A 349 8.88 5.65 -12.87
N SER A 350 8.57 6.45 -13.91
CA SER A 350 8.71 6.04 -15.31
C SER A 350 10.14 5.66 -15.66
N ARG A 351 11.14 6.44 -15.20
CA ARG A 351 12.56 6.12 -15.39
C ARG A 351 12.96 4.82 -14.70
N ALA A 352 12.46 4.58 -13.49
CA ALA A 352 12.70 3.31 -12.80
C ALA A 352 12.05 2.13 -13.54
N ALA A 353 10.84 2.32 -14.08
CA ALA A 353 10.15 1.32 -14.91
C ALA A 353 10.95 1.00 -16.18
N ASP A 354 11.49 2.01 -16.86
CA ASP A 354 12.34 1.84 -18.05
C ASP A 354 13.61 1.04 -17.74
N ASN A 355 14.27 1.32 -16.62
CA ASN A 355 15.44 0.55 -16.16
C ASN A 355 15.10 -0.93 -15.96
N LEU A 356 13.97 -1.21 -15.31
CA LEU A 356 13.47 -2.57 -15.10
C LEU A 356 13.14 -3.26 -16.42
N GLY A 357 12.39 -2.59 -17.29
CA GLY A 357 11.99 -3.10 -18.60
C GLY A 357 13.19 -3.49 -19.47
N GLN A 358 14.26 -2.68 -19.45
CA GLN A 358 15.51 -3.01 -20.15
C GLN A 358 16.20 -4.24 -19.57
N MET A 359 16.25 -4.40 -18.24
CA MET A 359 16.86 -5.58 -17.62
C MET A 359 16.07 -6.86 -17.88
N LEU A 360 14.74 -6.78 -17.93
CA LEU A 360 13.87 -7.90 -18.32
C LEU A 360 14.08 -8.28 -19.79
N GLN A 361 14.07 -7.30 -20.70
CA GLN A 361 14.31 -7.53 -22.14
C GLN A 361 15.68 -8.14 -22.42
N ASN A 362 16.70 -7.74 -21.66
CA ASN A 362 18.06 -8.26 -21.80
C ASN A 362 18.28 -9.60 -21.08
N GLY A 363 17.30 -10.09 -20.30
CA GLY A 363 17.41 -11.31 -19.50
C GLY A 363 18.46 -11.22 -18.39
N THR A 364 18.78 -10.01 -17.91
CA THR A 364 19.77 -9.78 -16.84
C THR A 364 19.13 -9.63 -15.47
N PHE A 365 17.81 -9.40 -15.40
CA PHE A 365 17.07 -9.27 -14.15
C PHE A 365 16.97 -10.62 -13.40
N PRO A 366 16.94 -10.65 -12.05
CA PRO A 366 16.88 -11.90 -11.29
C PRO A 366 15.61 -12.74 -11.53
N LYS A 367 14.53 -12.11 -12.02
CA LYS A 367 13.30 -12.79 -12.42
C LYS A 367 13.13 -12.79 -13.94
N SER A 368 12.55 -13.87 -14.47
CA SER A 368 12.13 -13.93 -15.87
C SER A 368 10.86 -13.10 -16.13
N THR A 369 9.99 -12.99 -15.13
CA THR A 369 8.71 -12.27 -15.15
C THR A 369 8.43 -11.73 -13.76
N LEU A 370 7.73 -10.59 -13.68
CA LEU A 370 7.23 -10.05 -12.41
C LEU A 370 6.06 -10.88 -11.91
N THR A 371 5.80 -10.82 -10.61
CA THR A 371 4.62 -11.46 -10.02
C THR A 371 3.37 -10.71 -10.46
N GLU A 372 2.43 -11.42 -11.06
CA GLU A 372 1.15 -10.84 -11.44
C GLU A 372 0.26 -10.63 -10.20
N PRO A 373 -0.45 -9.49 -10.11
CA PRO A 373 -1.49 -9.33 -9.11
C PRO A 373 -2.55 -10.42 -9.21
N PRO A 374 -3.13 -10.89 -8.09
CA PRO A 374 -4.22 -11.83 -8.12
C PRO A 374 -5.46 -11.21 -8.79
N LYS A 375 -6.24 -12.04 -9.49
CA LYS A 375 -7.58 -11.64 -9.94
C LYS A 375 -8.47 -11.40 -8.72
N ARG A 376 -9.33 -10.38 -8.79
CA ARG A 376 -10.22 -10.05 -7.69
C ARG A 376 -11.67 -10.03 -8.14
N PHE A 377 -12.54 -10.55 -7.29
CA PHE A 377 -13.99 -10.54 -7.46
C PHE A 377 -14.65 -10.03 -6.18
N ALA A 378 -15.81 -9.42 -6.35
CA ALA A 378 -16.66 -9.04 -5.24
C ALA A 378 -18.07 -9.57 -5.49
N GLN A 379 -18.60 -10.27 -4.49
CA GLN A 379 -19.91 -10.91 -4.52
C GLN A 379 -20.83 -10.30 -3.45
N MET A 380 -22.10 -10.14 -3.79
CA MET A 380 -23.15 -9.63 -2.91
C MET A 380 -24.28 -10.64 -2.76
N ILE A 381 -24.50 -11.11 -1.54
CA ILE A 381 -25.69 -11.85 -1.14
C ILE A 381 -26.73 -10.87 -0.58
N VAL A 382 -27.94 -10.89 -1.13
CA VAL A 382 -29.04 -10.03 -0.69
C VAL A 382 -30.02 -10.83 0.16
N LEU A 383 -30.30 -10.35 1.38
CA LEU A 383 -31.22 -10.99 2.32
C LEU A 383 -32.46 -10.14 2.60
N ASP A 384 -33.62 -10.78 2.57
CA ASP A 384 -34.86 -10.31 3.19
C ASP A 384 -34.94 -10.93 4.58
N VAL A 385 -34.47 -10.19 5.58
CA VAL A 385 -34.36 -10.67 6.96
C VAL A 385 -35.74 -10.93 7.57
N VAL A 386 -36.74 -10.14 7.17
CA VAL A 386 -38.11 -10.22 7.71
C VAL A 386 -38.77 -11.51 7.28
N ASN A 387 -38.70 -11.84 5.99
CA ASN A 387 -39.32 -13.05 5.45
C ASN A 387 -38.39 -14.26 5.45
N ARG A 388 -37.14 -14.12 5.95
CA ARG A 388 -36.11 -15.17 5.98
C ARG A 388 -35.82 -15.76 4.60
N ARG A 389 -35.58 -14.89 3.63
CA ARG A 389 -35.27 -15.29 2.25
C ARG A 389 -33.95 -14.70 1.77
N VAL A 390 -33.32 -15.40 0.85
CA VAL A 390 -32.15 -14.93 0.09
C VAL A 390 -32.51 -14.75 -1.37
N LEU A 391 -32.00 -13.68 -1.98
CA LEU A 391 -32.11 -13.45 -3.41
C LEU A 391 -30.80 -13.89 -4.07
N LEU A 392 -30.89 -14.86 -4.98
CA LEU A 392 -29.76 -15.40 -5.72
C LEU A 392 -29.92 -15.16 -7.22
N GLY A 393 -28.80 -14.96 -7.91
CA GLY A 393 -28.73 -14.83 -9.36
C GLY A 393 -28.50 -16.19 -10.04
N LYS A 394 -29.33 -16.53 -11.02
CA LYS A 394 -29.12 -17.62 -11.97
C LYS A 394 -28.48 -17.08 -13.25
N HIS A 395 -27.25 -17.50 -13.52
CA HIS A 395 -26.50 -17.05 -14.70
C HIS A 395 -27.02 -17.73 -15.97
N LEU A 396 -27.28 -16.92 -17.00
CA LEU A 396 -27.80 -17.41 -18.28
C LEU A 396 -26.70 -17.84 -19.25
N ARG A 397 -25.45 -17.44 -18.99
CA ARG A 397 -24.27 -17.67 -19.83
C ARG A 397 -23.00 -17.40 -19.02
N GLY A 398 -21.85 -17.80 -19.57
CA GLY A 398 -20.54 -17.59 -18.94
C GLY A 398 -20.15 -18.76 -18.04
N GLU A 399 -19.17 -18.53 -17.18
CA GLU A 399 -18.58 -19.58 -16.34
C GLU A 399 -19.59 -20.28 -15.42
N PHE A 400 -20.55 -19.52 -14.89
CA PHE A 400 -21.57 -20.02 -13.97
C PHE A 400 -22.87 -20.41 -14.67
N GLU A 401 -22.87 -20.63 -16.00
CA GLU A 401 -24.08 -20.89 -16.78
C GLU A 401 -24.97 -21.99 -16.12
N ASN A 402 -26.25 -21.65 -15.95
CA ASN A 402 -27.27 -22.45 -15.28
C ASN A 402 -27.09 -22.68 -13.77
N ARG A 403 -26.08 -22.07 -13.13
CA ARG A 403 -25.87 -22.15 -11.67
C ARG A 403 -26.37 -20.91 -10.95
N TYR A 404 -26.66 -21.08 -9.66
CA TYR A 404 -26.99 -19.99 -8.74
C TYR A 404 -25.76 -19.50 -7.99
N THR A 405 -25.61 -18.19 -7.89
CA THR A 405 -24.62 -17.51 -7.05
C THR A 405 -25.25 -16.26 -6.45
N GLY A 406 -24.47 -15.52 -5.66
CA GLY A 406 -24.74 -14.12 -5.32
C GLY A 406 -24.49 -13.23 -6.54
N PHE A 407 -24.65 -11.92 -6.38
CA PHE A 407 -24.36 -10.98 -7.45
C PHE A 407 -22.87 -10.69 -7.48
N ILE A 408 -22.19 -11.18 -8.52
CA ILE A 408 -20.72 -11.13 -8.63
C ILE A 408 -20.25 -10.20 -9.74
N ALA A 409 -19.14 -9.49 -9.51
CA ALA A 409 -18.43 -8.73 -10.51
C ALA A 409 -16.91 -8.75 -10.28
N SER A 410 -16.13 -8.64 -11.36
CA SER A 410 -14.68 -8.49 -11.28
C SER A 410 -14.33 -7.13 -10.69
N VAL A 411 -13.37 -7.12 -9.77
CA VAL A 411 -12.74 -5.90 -9.24
C VAL A 411 -11.53 -5.58 -10.10
N ASN A 412 -11.59 -4.47 -10.82
CA ASN A 412 -10.45 -4.00 -11.60
C ASN A 412 -9.51 -3.18 -10.71
N HIS A 413 -8.26 -3.61 -10.60
CA HIS A 413 -7.21 -2.93 -9.82
C HIS A 413 -6.78 -1.59 -10.42
N GLU A 414 -7.12 -1.32 -11.69
CA GLU A 414 -6.95 -0.01 -12.33
C GLU A 414 -8.07 0.97 -12.00
N GLU A 415 -9.16 0.49 -11.40
CA GLU A 415 -10.24 1.35 -10.92
C GLU A 415 -10.05 1.64 -9.43
N GLU A 416 -10.34 2.88 -9.01
CA GLU A 416 -10.28 3.27 -7.60
C GLU A 416 -11.42 2.69 -6.75
N LEU A 417 -12.26 1.82 -7.32
CA LEU A 417 -13.40 1.21 -6.63
C LEU A 417 -12.93 0.12 -5.66
N THR A 418 -13.39 0.20 -4.42
CA THR A 418 -13.15 -0.87 -3.45
C THR A 418 -14.01 -2.10 -3.79
N PRO A 419 -13.67 -3.31 -3.29
CA PRO A 419 -14.50 -4.49 -3.52
C PRO A 419 -15.98 -4.30 -3.14
N ILE A 420 -16.26 -3.58 -2.04
CA ILE A 420 -17.64 -3.28 -1.64
C ILE A 420 -18.35 -2.31 -2.60
N ASP A 421 -17.63 -1.35 -3.19
CA ASP A 421 -18.20 -0.47 -4.21
C ASP A 421 -18.57 -1.28 -5.46
N VAL A 422 -17.70 -2.20 -5.89
CA VAL A 422 -17.94 -3.10 -7.03
C VAL A 422 -19.13 -4.02 -6.80
N ALA A 423 -19.22 -4.66 -5.63
CA ALA A 423 -20.34 -5.54 -5.28
C ALA A 423 -21.67 -4.79 -5.27
N ARG A 424 -21.71 -3.56 -4.74
CA ARG A 424 -22.94 -2.78 -4.66
C ARG A 424 -23.36 -2.18 -5.98
N THR A 425 -22.40 -1.74 -6.79
CA THR A 425 -22.71 -1.00 -8.03
C THR A 425 -22.69 -1.94 -9.22
N THR A 426 -21.50 -2.34 -9.66
CA THR A 426 -21.28 -3.15 -10.85
C THR A 426 -22.05 -4.46 -10.79
N ALA A 427 -21.99 -5.20 -9.67
CA ALA A 427 -22.64 -6.51 -9.60
C ALA A 427 -24.18 -6.41 -9.58
N LEU A 428 -24.76 -5.52 -8.75
CA LEU A 428 -26.21 -5.32 -8.70
C LEU A 428 -26.76 -4.74 -10.01
N LEU A 429 -26.11 -3.72 -10.59
CA LEU A 429 -26.53 -3.14 -11.88
C LEU A 429 -26.44 -4.16 -13.01
N GLY A 430 -25.39 -5.00 -13.03
CA GLY A 430 -25.25 -6.07 -14.02
C GLY A 430 -26.37 -7.11 -13.97
N ALA A 431 -27.00 -7.27 -12.80
CA ALA A 431 -28.18 -8.11 -12.60
C ALA A 431 -29.53 -7.38 -12.77
N GLY A 432 -29.52 -6.12 -13.19
CA GLY A 432 -30.73 -5.32 -13.33
C GLY A 432 -31.36 -4.87 -12.02
N LEU A 433 -30.60 -4.85 -10.92
CA LEU A 433 -31.04 -4.39 -9.61
C LEU A 433 -30.60 -2.96 -9.35
N ASN A 434 -31.41 -2.22 -8.61
CA ASN A 434 -31.13 -0.84 -8.24
C ASN A 434 -30.14 -0.79 -7.05
N PRO A 435 -28.88 -0.38 -7.28
CA PRO A 435 -27.86 -0.38 -6.25
C PRO A 435 -28.13 0.70 -5.16
N LEU A 436 -28.96 1.70 -5.44
CA LEU A 436 -29.31 2.77 -4.49
C LEU A 436 -30.04 2.26 -3.25
N ALA A 437 -30.66 1.08 -3.32
CA ALA A 437 -31.31 0.45 -2.17
C ALA A 437 -30.33 0.20 -1.01
N CYS A 438 -29.04 -0.01 -1.31
CA CYS A 438 -28.01 -0.21 -0.30
C CYS A 438 -27.72 1.05 0.53
N ASP A 439 -28.16 2.24 0.11
CA ASP A 439 -27.91 3.50 0.85
C ASP A 439 -28.76 3.62 2.11
N ALA A 440 -29.81 2.82 2.22
CA ALA A 440 -30.63 2.74 3.43
C ALA A 440 -30.05 1.81 4.51
N LEU A 441 -28.99 1.03 4.18
CA LEU A 441 -28.39 0.03 5.06
C LEU A 441 -27.36 0.65 6.01
N THR A 442 -27.21 0.02 7.18
CA THR A 442 -26.17 0.36 8.16
C THR A 442 -24.96 -0.56 8.02
N GLY A 443 -23.82 -0.25 8.66
CA GLY A 443 -22.64 -1.15 8.63
C GLY A 443 -22.87 -2.54 9.25
N SER A 444 -23.90 -2.70 10.08
CA SER A 444 -24.32 -4.02 10.56
C SER A 444 -25.19 -4.79 9.56
N ASP A 445 -25.76 -4.11 8.58
CA ASP A 445 -26.64 -4.68 7.54
C ASP A 445 -25.94 -4.78 6.18
N LEU A 446 -24.80 -4.13 6.00
CA LEU A 446 -23.95 -4.23 4.81
C LEU A 446 -22.52 -4.53 5.26
N VAL A 447 -22.10 -5.78 5.12
CA VAL A 447 -20.91 -6.31 5.79
C VAL A 447 -20.14 -7.29 4.90
N GLU A 448 -18.81 -7.19 4.90
CA GLU A 448 -17.92 -8.25 4.39
C GLU A 448 -17.96 -9.44 5.36
N VAL A 449 -18.38 -10.61 4.87
CA VAL A 449 -18.54 -11.83 5.67
C VAL A 449 -17.53 -12.90 5.29
N GLY A 450 -16.95 -12.83 4.09
CA GLY A 450 -15.99 -13.81 3.60
C GLY A 450 -14.89 -13.20 2.74
N ARG A 451 -13.70 -13.81 2.79
CA ARG A 451 -12.62 -13.61 1.83
C ARG A 451 -12.02 -14.96 1.45
N PHE A 452 -12.12 -15.31 0.18
CA PHE A 452 -11.80 -16.65 -0.30
C PHE A 452 -10.69 -16.58 -1.34
N VAL A 453 -9.69 -17.46 -1.22
CA VAL A 453 -8.56 -17.56 -2.15
C VAL A 453 -8.69 -18.83 -2.95
N PHE A 454 -8.62 -18.71 -4.28
CA PHE A 454 -8.76 -19.80 -5.24
C PHE A 454 -7.42 -20.03 -5.93
N ARG A 455 -6.98 -21.28 -5.97
CA ARG A 455 -5.75 -21.70 -6.67
C ARG A 455 -6.05 -22.80 -7.67
N GLY A 456 -5.40 -22.73 -8.83
CA GLY A 456 -5.65 -23.67 -9.93
C GLY A 456 -6.96 -23.41 -10.69
N TRP A 457 -7.72 -22.40 -10.27
CA TRP A 457 -8.93 -21.93 -10.94
C TRP A 457 -8.62 -20.92 -12.08
N ILE A 458 -9.65 -20.45 -12.82
CA ILE A 458 -9.63 -19.62 -14.05
C ILE A 458 -8.24 -19.17 -14.54
N ASP A 459 -7.86 -19.64 -15.74
CA ASP A 459 -6.58 -19.35 -16.39
C ASP A 459 -5.33 -19.69 -15.53
N ASN A 460 -5.48 -20.56 -14.53
CA ASN A 460 -4.45 -20.90 -13.53
C ASN A 460 -3.96 -19.71 -12.69
N ALA A 461 -4.69 -18.61 -12.67
CA ALA A 461 -4.36 -17.45 -11.84
C ALA A 461 -4.79 -17.69 -10.38
N VAL A 462 -4.14 -16.98 -9.45
CA VAL A 462 -4.69 -16.85 -8.10
C VAL A 462 -5.85 -15.86 -8.18
N ALA A 463 -7.01 -16.28 -7.70
CA ALA A 463 -8.17 -15.40 -7.57
C ALA A 463 -8.54 -15.19 -6.11
N ILE A 464 -9.13 -14.03 -5.82
CA ILE A 464 -9.59 -13.67 -4.49
C ILE A 464 -10.99 -13.11 -4.60
N GLU A 465 -11.91 -13.69 -3.85
CA GLU A 465 -13.29 -13.22 -3.77
C GLU A 465 -13.53 -12.55 -2.43
N HIS A 466 -14.17 -11.38 -2.47
CA HIS A 466 -14.72 -10.70 -1.31
C HIS A 466 -16.23 -10.90 -1.27
N GLU A 467 -16.73 -11.55 -0.23
CA GLU A 467 -18.14 -11.88 -0.06
C GLU A 467 -18.81 -10.89 0.89
N PHE A 468 -19.88 -10.25 0.42
CA PHE A 468 -20.64 -9.25 1.16
C PHE A 468 -22.08 -9.67 1.33
N VAL A 469 -22.67 -9.34 2.49
CA VAL A 469 -24.11 -9.50 2.73
C VAL A 469 -24.77 -8.14 2.85
N ALA A 470 -25.84 -7.94 2.08
CA ALA A 470 -26.79 -6.83 2.21
C ALA A 470 -28.11 -7.34 2.82
N ALA A 471 -28.30 -7.09 4.11
CA ALA A 471 -29.40 -7.56 4.92
C ALA A 471 -30.50 -6.51 5.08
N PHE A 472 -31.56 -6.61 4.28
CA PHE A 472 -32.71 -5.71 4.36
C PHE A 472 -33.65 -6.11 5.48
N ARG A 473 -33.90 -5.17 6.40
CA ARG A 473 -34.83 -5.34 7.54
C ARG A 473 -36.15 -4.61 7.38
N ARG A 474 -36.25 -3.71 6.40
CA ARG A 474 -37.47 -2.96 6.09
C ARG A 474 -37.87 -3.31 4.67
N GLU A 475 -39.12 -3.76 4.52
CA GLU A 475 -39.68 -4.09 3.22
C GLU A 475 -39.67 -2.87 2.27
N SER A 476 -39.84 -1.65 2.81
CA SER A 476 -39.75 -0.41 2.03
C SER A 476 -38.41 -0.27 1.34
N ASP A 477 -37.31 -0.55 2.04
CA ASP A 477 -35.96 -0.39 1.51
C ASP A 477 -35.65 -1.49 0.49
N LEU A 478 -36.15 -2.70 0.74
CA LEU A 478 -35.99 -3.83 -0.18
C LEU A 478 -36.75 -3.60 -1.49
N ARG A 479 -37.91 -2.95 -1.47
CA ARG A 479 -38.66 -2.62 -2.70
C ARG A 479 -37.87 -1.69 -3.61
N GLU A 480 -37.06 -0.79 -3.05
CA GLU A 480 -36.20 0.10 -3.83
C GLU A 480 -35.18 -0.68 -4.67
N LEU A 481 -34.76 -1.89 -4.25
CA LEU A 481 -33.84 -2.75 -5.00
C LEU A 481 -34.39 -3.15 -6.37
N PHE A 482 -35.72 -3.21 -6.52
CA PHE A 482 -36.39 -3.57 -7.77
C PHE A 482 -36.98 -2.36 -8.49
N ALA A 483 -36.73 -1.15 -8.00
CA ALA A 483 -37.18 0.07 -8.68
C ALA A 483 -36.49 0.21 -10.04
N SER A 484 -37.24 0.66 -11.04
CA SER A 484 -36.73 0.83 -12.40
C SER A 484 -35.52 1.75 -12.40
N THR A 485 -34.38 1.22 -12.80
CA THR A 485 -33.22 1.99 -13.23
C THR A 485 -33.17 1.94 -14.76
N GLU A 486 -32.57 2.93 -15.43
CA GLU A 486 -32.34 2.89 -16.88
C GLU A 486 -31.31 1.78 -17.18
N LEU A 487 -31.77 0.53 -17.21
CA LEU A 487 -30.91 -0.65 -17.29
C LEU A 487 -30.61 -1.04 -18.72
N THR A 488 -29.37 -1.45 -18.96
CA THR A 488 -28.87 -1.92 -20.25
C THR A 488 -29.56 -3.21 -20.67
N SER A 489 -29.88 -3.34 -21.96
CA SER A 489 -30.70 -4.41 -22.54
C SER A 489 -30.06 -5.81 -22.62
N ASP A 490 -28.91 -6.05 -21.98
CA ASP A 490 -28.16 -7.30 -22.09
C ASP A 490 -27.87 -7.91 -20.70
N VAL A 491 -28.95 -8.28 -20.01
CA VAL A 491 -28.89 -8.88 -18.66
C VAL A 491 -28.40 -10.33 -18.75
N ALA A 492 -27.26 -10.63 -18.12
CA ALA A 492 -26.65 -11.95 -18.12
C ALA A 492 -27.17 -12.88 -16.99
N VAL A 493 -27.97 -12.36 -16.07
CA VAL A 493 -28.40 -13.04 -14.83
C VAL A 493 -29.89 -12.79 -14.56
N THR A 494 -30.67 -13.85 -14.34
CA THR A 494 -32.02 -13.74 -13.73
C THR A 494 -31.93 -13.95 -12.23
N TYR A 495 -32.92 -13.56 -11.42
CA TYR A 495 -32.84 -13.75 -9.96
C TYR A 495 -34.10 -14.38 -9.36
N HIS A 496 -33.90 -15.14 -8.28
CA HIS A 496 -34.94 -15.90 -7.60
C HIS A 496 -34.82 -15.77 -6.07
N TRP A 497 -35.97 -15.70 -5.39
CA TRP A 497 -36.03 -15.77 -3.94
C TRP A 497 -36.09 -17.23 -3.49
N PHE A 498 -35.29 -17.56 -2.49
CA PHE A 498 -35.33 -18.84 -1.78
C PHE A 498 -35.52 -18.60 -0.29
N ASP A 499 -36.33 -19.42 0.36
CA ASP A 499 -36.33 -19.48 1.83
C ASP A 499 -34.93 -19.94 2.29
N LEU A 500 -34.44 -19.40 3.41
CA LEU A 500 -33.07 -19.66 3.87
C LEU A 500 -32.77 -21.15 4.13
N ASP A 501 -33.78 -21.98 4.35
CA ASP A 501 -33.71 -23.43 4.51
C ASP A 501 -33.96 -24.22 3.22
N GLN A 502 -34.20 -23.54 2.10
CA GLN A 502 -34.47 -24.10 0.78
C GLN A 502 -33.51 -23.57 -0.31
N ILE A 503 -32.31 -23.16 0.10
CA ILE A 503 -31.26 -22.73 -0.83
C ILE A 503 -30.82 -23.95 -1.67
N PRO A 504 -30.80 -23.84 -3.03
CA PRO A 504 -30.51 -24.97 -3.92
C PRO A 504 -28.99 -25.17 -4.05
N TYR A 505 -28.32 -25.59 -2.97
CA TYR A 505 -26.86 -25.76 -2.93
C TYR A 505 -26.31 -26.72 -4.00
N ASP A 506 -27.11 -27.68 -4.47
CA ASP A 506 -26.77 -28.61 -5.54
C ASP A 506 -26.77 -27.97 -6.95
N GLU A 507 -27.40 -26.80 -7.10
CA GLU A 507 -27.37 -25.98 -8.30
C GLU A 507 -26.35 -24.81 -8.21
N MET A 508 -25.51 -24.78 -7.18
CA MET A 508 -24.47 -23.77 -6.99
C MET A 508 -23.09 -24.29 -7.44
N PRO A 509 -22.10 -23.41 -7.67
CA PRO A 509 -20.69 -23.80 -7.65
C PRO A 509 -20.33 -24.60 -6.40
N GLU A 510 -19.43 -25.57 -6.53
CA GLU A 510 -19.09 -26.52 -5.45
C GLU A 510 -18.53 -25.80 -4.22
N ASP A 511 -17.76 -24.76 -4.47
CA ASP A 511 -17.12 -23.86 -3.54
C ASP A 511 -18.15 -22.93 -2.85
N ASP A 512 -19.05 -22.30 -3.60
CA ASP A 512 -20.20 -21.54 -3.07
C ASP A 512 -21.02 -22.40 -2.09
N ALA A 513 -21.32 -23.64 -2.45
CA ALA A 513 -22.09 -24.57 -1.62
C ALA A 513 -21.41 -24.87 -0.26
N VAL A 514 -20.08 -24.72 -0.17
CA VAL A 514 -19.31 -24.91 1.06
C VAL A 514 -19.34 -23.66 1.95
N TRP A 515 -19.13 -22.46 1.40
CA TRP A 515 -19.03 -21.25 2.24
C TRP A 515 -20.35 -20.50 2.47
N TYR A 516 -21.35 -20.63 1.59
CA TYR A 516 -22.65 -19.97 1.79
C TYR A 516 -23.29 -20.31 3.13
N PRO A 517 -23.35 -21.58 3.57
CA PRO A 517 -23.87 -21.93 4.89
C PRO A 517 -23.11 -21.20 6.01
N CYS A 518 -21.79 -21.05 5.86
CA CYS A 518 -20.95 -20.35 6.84
C CYS A 518 -21.30 -18.85 6.91
N CYS A 519 -21.37 -18.19 5.75
CA CYS A 519 -21.70 -16.78 5.63
C CYS A 519 -23.12 -16.50 6.14
N LEU A 520 -24.08 -17.39 5.87
CA LEU A 520 -25.49 -17.19 6.23
C LEU A 520 -25.85 -17.68 7.63
N ALA A 521 -25.00 -18.47 8.29
CA ALA A 521 -25.26 -19.10 9.59
C ALA A 521 -25.85 -18.12 10.61
N ARG A 522 -25.28 -16.92 10.70
CA ARG A 522 -25.75 -15.87 11.61
C ARG A 522 -27.21 -15.52 11.40
N TRP A 523 -27.65 -15.36 10.15
CA TRP A 523 -29.01 -14.97 9.81
C TRP A 523 -29.99 -16.15 9.87
N VAL A 524 -29.49 -17.37 9.68
CA VAL A 524 -30.24 -18.61 9.88
C VAL A 524 -30.53 -18.85 11.37
N GLU A 525 -29.51 -18.72 12.23
CA GLU A 525 -29.55 -19.01 13.67
C GLU A 525 -30.23 -17.93 14.52
N GLU A 526 -30.00 -16.63 14.24
CA GLU A 526 -30.45 -15.51 15.11
C GLU A 526 -31.95 -15.13 14.95
N GLY A 527 -32.75 -15.96 14.27
CA GLY A 527 -34.21 -16.01 14.43
C GLY A 527 -34.97 -14.67 14.51
N ALA A 528 -34.79 -13.74 13.57
CA ALA A 528 -35.64 -12.56 13.31
C ALA A 528 -36.08 -11.68 14.52
N ALA A 529 -35.52 -11.85 15.72
CA ALA A 529 -35.97 -11.20 16.94
C ALA A 529 -34.84 -10.34 17.50
N GLU A 530 -35.07 -9.04 17.39
CA GLU A 530 -34.23 -7.92 17.82
C GLU A 530 -33.00 -7.63 16.94
N GLY A 531 -32.91 -6.35 16.56
CA GLY A 531 -31.86 -5.82 15.71
C GLY A 531 -30.49 -6.26 16.18
N ILE A 532 -29.73 -6.78 15.23
CA ILE A 532 -28.32 -7.10 15.43
C ILE A 532 -27.64 -5.85 15.97
N LYS A 533 -27.22 -5.88 17.24
CA LYS A 533 -26.39 -4.81 17.78
C LYS A 533 -25.10 -4.78 16.95
N PRO A 534 -24.66 -3.60 16.47
CA PRO A 534 -23.35 -3.46 15.86
C PRO A 534 -22.32 -4.02 16.85
N ARG A 535 -21.61 -5.08 16.46
CA ARG A 535 -20.45 -5.54 17.24
C ARG A 535 -19.29 -4.64 16.84
N GLU A 536 -18.49 -4.22 17.82
CA GLU A 536 -17.25 -3.47 17.58
C GLU A 536 -16.25 -4.22 16.69
N SER A 537 -16.46 -5.54 16.49
CA SER A 537 -15.70 -6.39 15.57
C SER A 537 -16.59 -7.38 14.83
N THR A 538 -16.24 -7.68 13.57
CA THR A 538 -16.95 -8.65 12.73
C THR A 538 -16.12 -9.94 12.63
N GLN A 539 -16.80 -11.08 12.61
CA GLN A 539 -16.15 -12.35 12.24
C GLN A 539 -16.16 -12.45 10.71
N LEU A 540 -14.97 -12.53 10.14
CA LEU A 540 -14.77 -12.78 8.71
C LEU A 540 -14.39 -14.25 8.52
N HIS A 541 -15.04 -14.90 7.55
CA HIS A 541 -14.65 -16.22 7.10
C HIS A 541 -13.49 -16.09 6.10
N ILE A 542 -12.37 -16.74 6.37
CA ILE A 542 -11.29 -16.89 5.40
C ILE A 542 -11.34 -18.30 4.89
N GLY A 543 -11.35 -18.46 3.57
CA GLY A 543 -11.23 -19.79 2.97
C GLY A 543 -10.16 -19.89 1.91
N HIS A 544 -9.64 -21.10 1.75
CA HIS A 544 -8.71 -21.48 0.72
C HIS A 544 -9.31 -22.65 -0.06
N PHE A 545 -9.33 -22.54 -1.38
CA PHE A 545 -9.93 -23.50 -2.30
C PHE A 545 -8.90 -23.87 -3.37
N GLU A 546 -8.67 -25.16 -3.53
CA GLU A 546 -7.74 -25.73 -4.50
C GLU A 546 -8.52 -26.47 -5.58
N PHE A 547 -8.21 -26.19 -6.84
CA PHE A 547 -8.86 -26.80 -8.00
C PHE A 547 -7.86 -27.59 -8.83
N ASP A 548 -8.30 -28.72 -9.36
CA ASP A 548 -7.55 -29.44 -10.38
C ASP A 548 -7.56 -28.63 -11.67
N ARG A 549 -6.38 -28.47 -12.27
CA ARG A 549 -6.19 -27.58 -13.41
C ARG A 549 -6.77 -28.13 -14.71
N ASP A 550 -6.83 -29.45 -14.83
CA ASP A 550 -7.26 -30.13 -16.04
C ASP A 550 -8.78 -30.36 -16.02
N THR A 551 -9.34 -30.69 -14.84
CA THR A 551 -10.77 -30.98 -14.70
C THR A 551 -11.59 -29.78 -14.23
N GLY A 552 -10.98 -28.81 -13.56
CA GLY A 552 -11.68 -27.71 -12.90
C GLY A 552 -12.45 -28.12 -11.64
N GLU A 553 -12.28 -29.37 -11.18
CA GLU A 553 -12.94 -29.88 -9.98
C GLU A 553 -12.24 -29.40 -8.71
N MET A 554 -13.00 -29.15 -7.64
CA MET A 554 -12.42 -28.79 -6.36
C MET A 554 -11.74 -30.02 -5.73
N THR A 555 -10.48 -29.85 -5.33
CA THR A 555 -9.66 -30.92 -4.74
C THR A 555 -9.45 -30.76 -3.24
N GLY A 556 -9.68 -29.56 -2.72
CA GLY A 556 -9.60 -29.29 -1.29
C GLY A 556 -10.15 -27.92 -0.92
N SER A 557 -10.65 -27.82 0.31
CA SER A 557 -11.09 -26.56 0.89
C SER A 557 -10.82 -26.52 2.39
N GLU A 558 -10.52 -25.31 2.88
CA GLU A 558 -10.41 -25.01 4.31
C GLU A 558 -11.10 -23.67 4.55
N ILE A 559 -11.92 -23.57 5.61
CA ILE A 559 -12.51 -22.30 6.07
C ILE A 559 -12.22 -22.12 7.56
N ARG A 560 -11.77 -20.93 7.93
CA ARG A 560 -11.57 -20.49 9.32
C ARG A 560 -12.19 -19.13 9.58
N LYS A 561 -12.41 -18.80 10.85
CA LYS A 561 -12.93 -17.49 11.29
C LYS A 561 -11.80 -16.63 11.85
N VAL A 562 -11.77 -15.36 11.46
CA VAL A 562 -10.90 -14.33 12.07
C VAL A 562 -11.71 -13.11 12.47
N THR A 563 -11.18 -12.36 13.42
CA THR A 563 -11.77 -11.07 13.81
C THR A 563 -11.22 -9.99 12.91
N TYR A 564 -12.11 -9.20 12.30
CA TYR A 564 -11.75 -8.20 11.30
C TYR A 564 -12.46 -6.88 11.56
N VAL A 565 -11.80 -5.78 11.19
CA VAL A 565 -12.32 -4.42 11.30
C VAL A 565 -12.96 -4.03 9.98
N GLN A 566 -14.27 -3.78 10.00
CA GLN A 566 -15.03 -3.47 8.79
C GLN A 566 -14.53 -2.18 8.10
N PRO A 567 -14.50 -2.14 6.76
CA PRO A 567 -14.32 -0.90 6.01
C PRO A 567 -15.54 0.03 6.14
N THR A 568 -15.30 1.34 6.06
CA THR A 568 -16.36 2.34 5.86
C THR A 568 -16.79 2.36 4.39
N PHE A 569 -18.11 2.47 4.15
CA PHE A 569 -18.70 2.51 2.80
C PHE A 569 -19.26 3.89 2.44
N VAL A 570 -19.36 4.16 1.12
CA VAL A 570 -19.88 5.41 0.53
C VAL A 570 -21.33 5.23 0.09
N ALA A 571 -22.19 6.24 0.15
CA ALA A 571 -23.51 6.16 -0.48
C ALA A 571 -23.39 5.95 -2.01
N VAL A 572 -24.06 4.92 -2.56
CA VAL A 572 -24.12 4.55 -3.98
C VAL A 572 -24.52 5.74 -4.85
N ARG A 573 -25.50 6.55 -4.43
CA ARG A 573 -25.96 7.69 -5.23
C ARG A 573 -24.81 8.57 -5.73
N ARG A 574 -23.83 8.79 -4.86
CA ARG A 574 -22.66 9.61 -5.19
C ARG A 574 -21.73 8.95 -6.20
N LEU A 575 -21.65 7.62 -6.22
CA LEU A 575 -20.86 6.87 -7.20
C LEU A 575 -21.51 6.92 -8.61
N LEU A 576 -22.84 6.93 -8.68
CA LEU A 576 -23.57 6.87 -9.96
C LEU A 576 -23.71 8.23 -10.65
N ASP A 577 -23.89 9.32 -9.89
CA ASP A 577 -24.14 10.68 -10.43
C ASP A 577 -23.00 11.24 -11.30
N ARG A 578 -21.89 10.50 -11.47
CA ARG A 578 -20.66 10.99 -12.12
C ARG A 578 -20.14 10.11 -13.26
N LYS A 579 -20.89 9.07 -13.65
CA LYS A 579 -20.62 8.27 -14.87
C LYS A 579 -21.30 8.81 -16.14
N ASN A 580 -22.04 9.92 -16.05
CA ASN A 580 -22.73 10.59 -17.17
C ASN A 580 -22.04 11.87 -17.61
#